data_AF-A0A9W6R5S0-F1
#
_entry.id   AF-A0A9W6R5S0-F1
#
_cell.length_a   1.000
_cell.length_b   1.000
_cell.length_c   1.000
_cell.angle_alpha   90.00
_cell.angle_beta   90.00
_cell.angle_gamma   90.00
#
_symmetry.space_group_name_H-M   'P 1'
#
loop_
_entity.id
_entity.type
_entity.pdbx_description
1 polymer ?
#
loop_
_entity_poly.entity_id
_entity_poly.type
_entity_poly.pdbx_seq_one_letter_code
_entity_poly.pdbx_strand_id
1 'polypeptide(L)'
;MKVRFPRLVDGRRAYCVVERSDGVRYQISEGIASSAVPHDLVHFVAERETGEDGGFWGAVAEGAVFKSMKHLDGRRPPHAADRSAAAIRARSDRLQRAELMAGLVARVADERITSTAQVRTAASDVLSTLPDARVDELRVMAAADVLRQVAERWARLAPGEELVMEWPDAGGKRRRRNGWTCP
;
A
#
# COMPACT_ATOMS: atom_id res chain seq x y z
N MET A 1 -10.56 5.63 0.45
CA MET A 1 -10.72 4.28 -0.17
C MET A 1 -10.54 3.21 0.92
N LYS A 2 -11.26 2.08 0.87
CA LYS A 2 -11.15 0.97 1.84
C LYS A 2 -10.68 -0.31 1.16
N VAL A 3 -9.80 -1.06 1.81
CA VAL A 3 -9.29 -2.35 1.31
C VAL A 3 -9.49 -3.42 2.39
N ARG A 4 -10.09 -4.54 2.02
CA ARG A 4 -10.36 -5.68 2.90
C ARG A 4 -9.48 -6.85 2.50
N PHE A 5 -8.73 -7.38 3.46
CA PHE A 5 -7.88 -8.55 3.31
C PHE A 5 -8.51 -9.71 4.10
N PRO A 6 -9.24 -10.63 3.46
CA PRO A 6 -9.79 -11.80 4.13
C PRO A 6 -8.70 -12.82 4.47
N ARG A 7 -8.72 -13.34 5.70
CA ARG A 7 -7.91 -14.50 6.10
C ARG A 7 -8.58 -15.76 5.56
N LEU A 8 -7.92 -16.39 4.59
CA LEU A 8 -8.39 -17.66 4.04
C LEU A 8 -7.82 -18.84 4.82
N VAL A 9 -8.42 -20.00 4.63
CA VAL A 9 -7.82 -21.28 5.04
C VAL A 9 -6.48 -21.43 4.33
N ASP A 10 -5.47 -21.93 5.06
CA ASP A 10 -4.11 -22.12 4.57
C ASP A 10 -4.08 -22.90 3.24
N GLY A 11 -3.12 -22.55 2.37
CA GLY A 11 -2.99 -23.12 1.03
C GLY A 11 -3.91 -22.52 -0.04
N ARG A 12 -4.83 -21.60 0.32
CA ARG A 12 -5.59 -20.81 -0.66
C ARG A 12 -4.80 -19.58 -1.11
N ARG A 13 -4.97 -19.19 -2.38
CA ARG A 13 -4.42 -17.93 -2.92
C ARG A 13 -5.05 -16.74 -2.20
N ALA A 14 -4.22 -15.82 -1.72
CA ALA A 14 -4.69 -14.60 -1.10
C ALA A 14 -5.38 -13.69 -2.13
N TYR A 15 -6.29 -12.84 -1.65
CA TYR A 15 -6.86 -11.76 -2.44
C TYR A 15 -7.23 -10.63 -1.49
N CYS A 16 -7.47 -9.45 -2.05
CA CYS A 16 -8.10 -8.36 -1.33
C CYS A 16 -9.27 -7.78 -2.13
N VAL A 17 -10.17 -7.11 -1.43
CA VAL A 17 -11.32 -6.40 -2.02
C VAL A 17 -11.15 -4.92 -1.75
N VAL A 18 -11.06 -4.14 -2.81
CA VAL A 18 -11.01 -2.67 -2.75
C VAL A 18 -12.39 -2.09 -3.01
N GLU A 19 -12.78 -1.16 -2.14
CA GLU A 19 -13.94 -0.29 -2.28
C GLU A 19 -13.42 1.14 -2.45
N ARG A 20 -13.56 1.65 -3.68
CA ARG A 20 -13.10 2.99 -4.05
C ARG A 20 -14.11 4.05 -3.57
N SER A 21 -13.65 5.29 -3.46
CA SER A 21 -14.50 6.42 -3.03
C SER A 21 -15.65 6.72 -3.99
N ASP A 22 -15.57 6.26 -5.25
CA ASP A 22 -16.65 6.33 -6.23
C ASP A 22 -17.67 5.17 -6.12
N GLY A 23 -17.54 4.33 -5.08
CA GLY A 23 -18.46 3.24 -4.79
C GLY A 23 -18.26 1.99 -5.64
N VAL A 24 -17.25 1.95 -6.52
CA VAL A 24 -16.95 0.76 -7.32
C VAL A 24 -16.09 -0.23 -6.53
N ARG A 25 -16.44 -1.52 -6.59
CA ARG A 25 -15.67 -2.59 -5.93
C ARG A 25 -14.94 -3.48 -6.91
N TYR A 26 -13.71 -3.82 -6.56
CA TYR A 26 -12.85 -4.75 -7.30
C TYR A 26 -12.22 -5.78 -6.37
N GLN A 27 -12.06 -6.99 -6.87
CA GLN A 27 -11.19 -8.00 -6.27
C GLN A 27 -9.84 -7.97 -6.96
N ILE A 28 -8.77 -7.98 -6.17
CA ILE A 28 -7.39 -8.13 -6.64
C ILE A 28 -6.91 -9.49 -6.14
N SER A 29 -6.56 -10.38 -7.06
CA SER A 29 -6.04 -11.71 -6.69
C SER A 29 -4.54 -11.64 -6.52
N GLU A 30 -4.05 -12.07 -5.37
CA GLU A 30 -2.61 -12.23 -5.14
C GLU A 30 -2.13 -13.61 -5.65
N GLY A 31 -0.81 -13.79 -5.63
CA GLY A 31 -0.19 -15.10 -5.79
C GLY A 31 -0.44 -16.01 -4.58
N ILE A 32 0.46 -16.99 -4.40
CA ILE A 32 0.52 -17.73 -3.14
C ILE A 32 1.16 -16.80 -2.11
N ALA A 33 0.54 -16.63 -0.94
CA ALA A 33 1.11 -15.84 0.14
C ALA A 33 2.41 -16.54 0.61
N SER A 34 3.56 -16.04 0.16
CA SER A 34 4.88 -16.57 0.52
C SER A 34 5.46 -15.91 1.77
N SER A 35 4.86 -14.81 2.23
CA SER A 35 5.24 -14.07 3.44
C SER A 35 4.20 -14.25 4.55
N ALA A 36 4.60 -13.96 5.81
CA ALA A 36 3.71 -14.00 6.98
C ALA A 36 2.47 -13.09 6.84
N VAL A 37 2.53 -12.13 5.92
CA VAL A 37 1.45 -11.21 5.52
C VAL A 37 1.23 -11.26 4.00
N PRO A 38 0.04 -10.92 3.48
CA PRO A 38 -0.22 -10.79 2.05
C PRO A 38 0.69 -9.75 1.39
N HIS A 39 1.06 -9.98 0.13
CA HIS A 39 1.97 -9.12 -0.61
C HIS A 39 1.35 -7.73 -0.81
N ASP A 40 0.08 -7.65 -1.21
CA ASP A 40 -0.55 -6.36 -1.47
C ASP A 40 -0.78 -5.58 -0.16
N LEU A 41 -0.80 -6.26 0.99
CA LEU A 41 -0.83 -5.60 2.31
C LEU A 41 0.52 -4.92 2.63
N VAL A 42 1.64 -5.54 2.28
CA VAL A 42 2.98 -4.93 2.40
C VAL A 42 3.05 -3.66 1.55
N HIS A 43 2.67 -3.77 0.27
CA HIS A 43 2.60 -2.62 -0.65
C HIS A 43 1.67 -1.53 -0.13
N PHE A 44 0.51 -1.89 0.41
CA PHE A 44 -0.44 -0.93 0.95
C PHE A 44 0.17 -0.09 2.07
N VAL A 45 0.82 -0.75 3.03
CA VAL A 45 1.46 -0.06 4.16
C VAL A 45 2.64 0.77 3.67
N ALA A 46 3.51 0.19 2.83
CA ALA A 46 4.71 0.87 2.34
C ALA A 46 4.35 2.15 1.58
N GLU A 47 3.42 2.07 0.61
CA GLU A 47 3.02 3.24 -0.16
C GLU A 47 2.36 4.31 0.72
N ARG A 48 1.43 3.91 1.60
CA ARG A 48 0.68 4.84 2.45
C ARG A 48 1.58 5.59 3.43
N GLU A 49 2.45 4.89 4.13
CA GLU A 49 3.24 5.46 5.23
C GLU A 49 4.47 6.21 4.73
N THR A 50 5.09 5.76 3.64
CA THR A 50 6.22 6.49 3.04
C THR A 50 5.75 7.71 2.24
N GLY A 51 4.49 7.71 1.78
CA GLY A 51 3.98 8.69 0.84
C GLY A 51 4.37 8.39 -0.61
N GLU A 52 4.75 7.16 -0.91
CA GLU A 52 4.96 6.68 -2.28
C GLU A 52 3.61 6.52 -2.99
N ASP A 53 3.07 7.64 -3.47
CA ASP A 53 1.80 7.67 -4.23
C ASP A 53 1.93 7.22 -5.70
N GLY A 54 3.15 6.86 -6.12
CA GLY A 54 3.46 6.38 -7.47
C GLY A 54 3.21 4.89 -7.67
N GLY A 55 2.91 4.15 -6.61
CA GLY A 55 2.68 2.72 -6.66
C GLY A 55 1.27 2.32 -7.08
N PHE A 56 0.97 1.04 -6.87
CA PHE A 56 -0.28 0.42 -7.27
C PHE A 56 -1.46 1.01 -6.50
N TRP A 57 -1.33 1.18 -5.18
CA TRP A 57 -2.44 1.64 -4.34
C TRP A 57 -2.74 3.12 -4.52
N GLY A 58 -1.72 3.95 -4.71
CA GLY A 58 -1.87 5.34 -5.15
C GLY A 58 -2.66 5.43 -6.46
N ALA A 59 -2.29 4.61 -7.46
CA ALA A 59 -2.98 4.58 -8.74
C ALA A 59 -4.45 4.11 -8.62
N VAL A 60 -4.73 3.06 -7.86
CA VAL A 60 -6.10 2.55 -7.63
C VAL A 60 -6.96 3.60 -6.92
N ALA A 61 -6.41 4.31 -5.94
CA ALA A 61 -7.11 5.39 -5.24
C ALA A 61 -7.56 6.50 -6.21
N GLU A 62 -6.77 6.79 -7.24
CA GLU A 62 -7.07 7.79 -8.28
C GLU A 62 -7.95 7.29 -9.42
N GLY A 63 -8.23 5.98 -9.47
CA GLY A 63 -9.10 5.40 -10.49
C GLY A 63 -8.43 4.57 -11.56
N ALA A 64 -7.18 4.17 -11.35
CA ALA A 64 -6.59 3.11 -12.14
C ALA A 64 -7.35 1.78 -11.92
N VAL A 65 -7.59 1.10 -13.04
CA VAL A 65 -8.12 -0.25 -13.09
C VAL A 65 -7.12 -1.09 -13.88
N PHE A 66 -6.37 -1.93 -13.18
CA PHE A 66 -5.37 -2.82 -13.75
C PHE A 66 -5.99 -4.11 -14.26
N LYS A 67 -5.28 -4.82 -15.16
CA LYS A 67 -5.74 -6.12 -15.70
C LYS A 67 -5.94 -7.19 -14.62
N SER A 68 -5.22 -7.10 -13.51
CA SER A 68 -5.35 -8.01 -12.35
C SER A 68 -6.62 -7.78 -11.53
N MET A 69 -7.37 -6.69 -11.80
CA MET A 69 -8.56 -6.31 -11.04
C MET A 69 -9.82 -6.90 -11.68
N LYS A 70 -10.53 -7.73 -10.92
CA LYS A 70 -11.84 -8.25 -11.29
C LYS A 70 -12.92 -7.32 -10.74
N HIS A 71 -13.72 -6.72 -11.61
CA HIS A 71 -14.89 -5.94 -11.21
C HIS A 71 -15.90 -6.83 -10.46
N LEU A 72 -16.38 -6.36 -9.31
CA LEU A 72 -17.41 -7.05 -8.53
C LEU A 72 -18.77 -6.38 -8.74
N ASP A 73 -18.90 -5.11 -8.38
CA ASP A 73 -20.11 -4.30 -8.54
C ASP A 73 -19.84 -2.79 -8.50
N GLY A 74 -20.91 -1.99 -8.49
CA GLY A 74 -20.85 -0.53 -8.57
C GLY A 74 -20.83 -0.01 -10.01
N ARG A 75 -21.39 1.18 -10.21
CA ARG A 75 -21.49 1.81 -11.52
C ARG A 75 -20.13 2.33 -11.95
N ARG A 76 -19.58 1.80 -13.04
CA ARG A 76 -18.36 2.36 -13.64
C ARG A 76 -18.69 3.75 -14.21
N PRO A 77 -17.99 4.82 -13.78
CA PRO A 77 -18.29 6.14 -14.30
C PRO A 77 -17.91 6.25 -15.78
N PRO A 78 -18.53 7.16 -16.55
CA PRO A 78 -18.18 7.38 -17.94
C PRO A 78 -16.68 7.71 -18.07
N HIS A 79 -16.06 7.29 -19.18
CA HIS A 79 -14.61 7.43 -19.44
C HIS A 79 -13.69 6.76 -18.41
N ALA A 80 -14.17 5.72 -17.69
CA ALA A 80 -13.33 4.98 -16.74
C ALA A 80 -12.08 4.37 -17.38
N ALA A 81 -12.17 3.92 -18.63
CA ALA A 81 -11.01 3.37 -19.36
C ALA A 81 -9.94 4.44 -19.62
N ASP A 82 -10.35 5.63 -20.08
CA ASP A 82 -9.43 6.73 -20.38
C ASP A 82 -8.75 7.26 -19.10
N ARG A 83 -9.53 7.42 -18.01
CA ARG A 83 -8.99 7.80 -16.70
C ARG A 83 -8.03 6.77 -16.14
N SER A 84 -8.37 5.48 -16.26
CA SER A 84 -7.48 4.39 -15.85
C SER A 84 -6.17 4.43 -16.62
N ALA A 85 -6.23 4.56 -17.95
CA ALA A 85 -5.04 4.64 -18.80
C ALA A 85 -4.19 5.88 -18.47
N ALA A 86 -4.81 7.02 -18.16
CA ALA A 86 -4.09 8.22 -17.73
C ALA A 86 -3.38 8.01 -16.38
N ALA A 87 -4.07 7.42 -15.39
CA ALA A 87 -3.50 7.11 -14.08
C ALA A 87 -2.32 6.12 -14.17
N ILE A 88 -2.44 5.08 -14.99
CA ILE A 88 -1.35 4.11 -15.21
C ILE A 88 -0.16 4.77 -15.91
N ARG A 89 -0.40 5.56 -16.97
CA ARG A 89 0.68 6.25 -17.71
C ARG A 89 1.42 7.28 -16.85
N ALA A 90 0.72 7.99 -15.98
CA ALA A 90 1.33 8.98 -15.09
C ALA A 90 2.27 8.36 -14.03
N ARG A 91 2.29 7.02 -13.91
CA ARG A 91 2.92 6.29 -12.80
C ARG A 91 3.78 5.12 -13.25
N SER A 92 3.85 4.83 -14.56
CA SER A 92 4.53 3.63 -15.08
C SER A 92 6.02 3.60 -14.78
N ASP A 93 6.66 4.77 -14.69
CA ASP A 93 8.06 4.96 -14.31
C ASP A 93 8.30 4.78 -12.80
N ARG A 94 7.25 4.88 -11.98
CA ARG A 94 7.34 4.81 -10.51
C ARG A 94 7.02 3.44 -9.92
N LEU A 95 6.48 2.51 -10.72
CA LEU A 95 6.14 1.16 -10.28
C LEU A 95 7.36 0.38 -9.75
N GLN A 96 8.51 0.47 -10.44
CA GLN A 96 9.74 -0.17 -9.98
C GLN A 96 10.20 0.39 -8.64
N ARG A 97 10.13 1.72 -8.46
CA ARG A 97 10.48 2.35 -7.19
C ARG A 97 9.55 1.90 -6.08
N ALA A 98 8.24 1.82 -6.33
CA ALA A 98 7.27 1.36 -5.34
C ALA A 98 7.54 -0.08 -4.88
N GLU A 99 7.88 -0.99 -5.81
CA GLU A 99 8.29 -2.36 -5.49
C GLU A 99 9.51 -2.40 -4.57
N LEU A 100 10.57 -1.65 -4.92
CA LEU A 100 11.78 -1.58 -4.11
C LEU A 100 11.54 -0.93 -2.74
N MET A 101 10.67 0.08 -2.67
CA MET A 101 10.27 0.71 -1.40
C MET A 101 9.48 -0.25 -0.50
N ALA A 102 8.58 -1.06 -1.07
CA ALA A 102 7.88 -2.11 -0.34
C ALA A 102 8.87 -3.15 0.21
N GLY A 103 9.83 -3.59 -0.61
CA GLY A 103 10.92 -4.48 -0.19
C GLY A 103 11.79 -3.88 0.92
N LEU A 104 12.14 -2.60 0.83
CA LEU A 104 12.91 -1.90 1.86
C LEU A 104 12.15 -1.84 3.19
N VAL A 105 10.86 -1.48 3.17
CA VAL A 105 10.02 -1.42 4.38
C VAL A 105 9.88 -2.81 5.01
N ALA A 106 9.65 -3.85 4.20
CA ALA A 106 9.60 -5.23 4.67
C ALA A 106 10.92 -5.65 5.33
N ARG A 107 12.06 -5.37 4.68
CA ARG A 107 13.39 -5.67 5.24
C ARG A 107 13.64 -4.97 6.57
N VAL A 108 13.33 -3.67 6.67
CA VAL A 108 13.49 -2.89 7.92
C VAL A 108 12.60 -3.45 9.03
N ALA A 109 11.40 -3.92 8.70
CA ALA A 109 10.49 -4.56 9.63
C ALA A 109 11.03 -5.92 10.12
N ASP A 110 11.45 -6.78 9.20
CA ASP A 110 11.92 -8.14 9.49
C ASP A 110 13.25 -8.13 10.28
N GLU A 111 14.19 -7.28 9.87
CA GLU A 111 15.49 -7.14 10.54
C GLU A 111 15.42 -6.28 11.81
N ARG A 112 14.25 -5.70 12.13
CA ARG A 112 14.03 -4.79 13.27
C ARG A 112 15.06 -3.66 13.33
N ILE A 113 15.31 -3.03 12.19
CA ILE A 113 16.25 -1.90 12.10
C ILE A 113 15.68 -0.70 12.88
N THR A 114 16.49 -0.13 13.79
CA THR A 114 16.06 0.97 14.68
C THR A 114 16.85 2.27 14.50
N SER A 115 17.73 2.36 13.50
CA SER A 115 18.54 3.57 13.26
C SER A 115 18.50 4.02 11.80
N THR A 116 18.54 5.32 11.58
CA THR A 116 18.56 5.93 10.24
C THR A 116 19.80 5.54 9.44
N ALA A 117 20.95 5.33 10.10
CA ALA A 117 22.17 4.86 9.45
C ALA A 117 21.99 3.46 8.85
N GLN A 118 21.41 2.52 9.60
CA GLN A 118 21.11 1.18 9.10
C GLN A 118 20.06 1.21 7.99
N VAL A 119 19.03 2.05 8.10
CA VAL A 119 18.04 2.23 7.01
C VAL A 119 18.72 2.74 5.75
N ARG A 120 19.66 3.69 5.85
CA ARG A 120 20.41 4.19 4.70
C ARG A 120 21.25 3.09 4.04
N THR A 121 21.90 2.24 4.84
CA THR A 121 22.65 1.09 4.32
C THR A 121 21.72 0.11 3.59
N ALA A 122 20.59 -0.26 4.20
CA ALA A 122 19.60 -1.12 3.56
C ALA A 122 19.03 -0.50 2.28
N ALA A 123 18.76 0.81 2.30
CA ALA A 123 18.27 1.56 1.14
C ALA A 123 19.30 1.55 -0.01
N SER A 124 20.58 1.75 0.28
CA SER A 124 21.64 1.73 -0.75
C SER A 124 21.76 0.37 -1.45
N ASP A 125 21.46 -0.72 -0.75
CA ASP A 125 21.47 -2.07 -1.30
C ASP A 125 20.20 -2.33 -2.14
N VAL A 126 19.02 -2.13 -1.53
CA VAL A 126 17.71 -2.38 -2.15
C VAL A 126 17.47 -1.48 -3.36
N LEU A 127 17.85 -0.21 -3.29
CA LEU A 127 17.66 0.79 -4.35
C LEU A 127 18.90 0.94 -5.23
N SER A 128 19.81 -0.03 -5.25
CA SER A 128 21.03 0.00 -6.07
C SER A 128 20.77 0.20 -7.57
N THR A 129 19.59 -0.21 -8.06
CA THR A 129 19.13 -0.01 -9.45
C THR A 129 18.55 1.39 -9.71
N LEU A 130 18.36 2.20 -8.66
CA LEU A 130 17.85 3.57 -8.69
C LEU A 130 18.81 4.48 -7.89
N PRO A 131 20.03 4.75 -8.39
CA PRO A 131 21.09 5.39 -7.60
C PRO A 131 20.77 6.81 -7.11
N ASP A 132 19.88 7.52 -7.80
CA ASP A 132 19.43 8.87 -7.41
C ASP A 132 18.19 8.86 -6.48
N ALA A 133 17.66 7.68 -6.14
CA ALA A 133 16.48 7.56 -5.31
C ALA A 133 16.79 8.00 -3.87
N ARG A 134 16.17 9.10 -3.45
CA ARG A 134 16.21 9.55 -2.07
C ARG A 134 15.11 8.85 -1.26
N VAL A 135 15.45 8.52 -0.02
CA VAL A 135 14.58 7.91 0.97
C VAL A 135 14.53 8.80 2.20
N ASP A 136 13.33 8.98 2.76
CA ASP A 136 13.16 9.55 4.10
C ASP A 136 13.27 8.41 5.10
N GLU A 137 14.41 8.30 5.78
CA GLU A 137 14.70 7.16 6.66
C GLU A 137 13.72 7.08 7.84
N LEU A 138 13.26 8.22 8.36
CA LEU A 138 12.30 8.26 9.46
C LEU A 138 10.93 7.73 9.02
N ARG A 139 10.48 8.07 7.82
CA ARG A 139 9.25 7.51 7.25
C ARG A 139 9.34 6.02 6.99
N VAL A 140 10.49 5.52 6.53
CA VAL A 140 10.70 4.08 6.34
C VAL A 140 10.64 3.33 7.67
N MET A 141 11.27 3.87 8.73
CA MET A 141 11.17 3.29 10.07
C MET A 141 9.72 3.28 10.58
N ALA A 142 9.01 4.41 10.43
CA ALA A 142 7.61 4.49 10.81
C ALA A 142 6.72 3.51 10.02
N ALA A 143 6.95 3.37 8.71
CA ALA A 143 6.26 2.41 7.85
C ALA A 143 6.52 0.96 8.30
N ALA A 144 7.77 0.63 8.65
CA ALA A 144 8.14 -0.68 9.16
C ALA A 144 7.47 -0.99 10.51
N ASP A 145 7.38 0.00 11.41
CA ASP A 145 6.69 -0.14 12.69
C ASP A 145 5.18 -0.42 12.49
N VAL A 146 4.55 0.29 11.54
CA VAL A 146 3.16 0.04 11.15
C VAL A 146 3.01 -1.35 10.53
N LEU A 147 3.94 -1.76 9.66
CA LEU A 147 3.90 -3.08 9.02
C LEU A 147 3.97 -4.20 10.07
N ARG A 148 4.82 -4.09 11.09
CA ARG A 148 4.88 -5.07 12.20
C ARG A 148 3.56 -5.14 12.97
N GLN A 149 2.96 -4.00 13.31
CA GLN A 149 1.66 -3.97 13.99
C GLN A 149 0.54 -4.59 13.14
N VAL A 150 0.56 -4.31 11.83
CA VAL A 150 -0.37 -4.89 10.86
C VAL A 150 -0.16 -6.40 10.74
N ALA A 151 1.09 -6.87 10.71
CA ALA A 151 1.44 -8.29 10.68
C ALA A 151 0.95 -9.02 11.94
N GLU A 152 1.09 -8.43 13.12
CA GLU A 152 0.55 -8.98 14.37
C GLU A 152 -0.98 -9.04 14.37
N ARG A 153 -1.65 -8.02 13.82
CA ARG A 153 -3.11 -8.05 13.64
C ARG A 153 -3.52 -9.16 12.67
N TRP A 154 -2.82 -9.28 11.54
CA TRP A 154 -3.06 -10.31 10.55
C TRP A 154 -2.86 -11.73 11.08
N ALA A 155 -1.81 -11.95 11.87
CA ALA A 155 -1.48 -13.24 12.47
C ALA A 155 -2.53 -13.71 13.50
N ARG A 156 -3.28 -12.78 14.10
CA ARG A 156 -4.36 -13.08 15.05
C ARG A 156 -5.70 -13.39 14.40
N LEU A 157 -5.84 -13.18 13.08
CA LEU A 157 -7.10 -13.45 12.40
C LEU A 157 -7.35 -14.94 12.24
N ALA A 158 -8.55 -15.38 12.60
CA ALA A 158 -9.04 -16.70 12.26
C ALA A 158 -9.46 -16.77 10.78
N PRO A 159 -9.43 -17.95 10.14
CA PRO A 159 -10.00 -18.12 8.80
C PRO A 159 -11.46 -17.65 8.75
N GLY A 160 -11.78 -16.80 7.77
CA GLY A 160 -13.09 -16.16 7.62
C GLY A 160 -13.18 -14.74 8.18
N GLU A 161 -12.24 -14.33 9.04
CA GLU A 161 -12.11 -12.94 9.45
C GLU A 161 -11.39 -12.09 8.39
N GLU A 162 -11.48 -10.78 8.50
CA GLU A 162 -10.83 -9.85 7.58
C GLU A 162 -10.09 -8.71 8.29
N LEU A 163 -8.97 -8.29 7.71
CA LEU A 163 -8.29 -7.06 8.07
C LEU A 163 -8.77 -5.94 7.15
N VAL A 164 -9.32 -4.88 7.73
CA VAL A 164 -9.72 -3.67 6.99
C VAL A 164 -8.66 -2.59 7.13
N MET A 165 -8.22 -2.07 5.99
CA MET A 165 -7.26 -0.98 5.86
C MET A 165 -7.91 0.20 5.14
N GLU A 166 -7.61 1.41 5.61
CA GLU A 166 -8.11 2.65 5.02
C GLU A 166 -6.97 3.41 4.34
N TRP A 167 -7.26 3.88 3.14
CA TRP A 167 -6.39 4.74 2.35
C TRP A 167 -6.95 6.16 2.37
N PRO A 168 -6.13 7.18 2.71
CA PRO A 168 -6.58 8.55 2.83
C PRO A 168 -7.13 9.04 1.50
N ASP A 169 -8.32 9.64 1.50
CA ASP A 169 -8.87 10.24 0.29
C ASP A 169 -8.03 11.47 -0.09
N ALA A 170 -7.73 11.63 -1.38
CA ALA A 170 -6.95 12.77 -1.91
C ALA A 170 -7.58 14.14 -1.58
N GLY A 171 -8.87 14.19 -1.23
CA GLY A 171 -9.58 15.40 -0.76
C GLY A 171 -9.42 15.70 0.73
N GLY A 172 -8.87 14.78 1.51
CA GLY A 172 -8.57 14.95 2.93
C GLY A 172 -7.25 15.65 3.15
N LYS A 173 -7.09 16.89 2.65
CA LYS A 173 -6.09 17.80 3.23
C LYS A 173 -6.29 17.75 4.74
N ARG A 174 -5.26 17.26 5.45
CA ARG A 174 -5.09 17.37 6.90
C ARG A 174 -5.78 18.64 7.38
N ARG A 175 -6.97 18.53 7.99
CA ARG A 175 -7.51 19.60 8.82
C ARG A 175 -6.51 19.73 9.96
N ARG A 176 -5.53 20.62 9.76
CA ARG A 176 -4.68 21.12 10.83
C ARG A 176 -5.66 21.57 11.92
N ARG A 177 -5.62 20.88 13.06
CA ARG A 177 -6.16 21.41 14.31
C ARG A 177 -5.41 22.72 14.56
N ASN A 178 -5.91 23.82 14.03
CA ASN A 178 -5.59 25.14 14.55
C ASN A 178 -6.43 25.29 15.83
N GLY A 179 -5.99 24.60 16.88
CA GLY A 179 -6.30 25.01 18.24
C GLY A 179 -5.25 26.03 18.64
N TRP A 180 -5.62 27.29 18.60
CA TRP A 180 -4.98 28.35 19.38
C TRP A 180 -6.11 29.17 19.99
N THR A 181 -6.57 28.71 21.14
CA THR A 181 -7.15 29.56 22.18
C THR A 181 -6.01 30.11 23.02
N CYS A 182 -6.01 31.43 23.22
CA CYS A 182 -5.71 32.17 24.47
C CYS A 182 -5.09 33.54 24.16
N PRO A 183 -5.16 34.51 25.10
CA PRO A 183 -6.04 34.65 26.25
C PRO A 183 -7.13 35.73 26.07
#